data_AF-A0A3D4PD76-F1
#
_entry.id   AF-A0A3D4PD76-F1
#
_cell.length_a   1.000
_cell.length_b   1.000
_cell.length_c   1.000
_cell.angle_alpha   90.00
_cell.angle_beta   90.00
_cell.angle_gamma   90.00
#
_symmetry.space_group_name_H-M   'P 1'
#
loop_
_entity.id
_entity.type
_entity.pdbx_description
1 polymer ?
#
loop_
_entity_poly.entity_id
_entity_poly.type
_entity_poly.pdbx_seq_one_letter_code
_entity_poly.pdbx_strand_id
1 'polypeptide(L)'
;EAVKWRSIQGKNFTQDGAARTLWGIDLVQPGAKQLVVLEGEIDVLSAASAGIKNAVGVPNGAPQKVSSNRKIDPTEDKKFNYVWEAKREISAAERIVLAVDRDEPGEALAEELARRIGRAKCFRVRFPKNCKDANDVLVKLGAEALQELIDQAEPVPLEGVYSADEYRDDIEHLYSEGIIGGVSTGIASVDELMTIVPGQLSIVTGLPGSGKSEFIDQLMVNLAQNEDWKFAIASFENPPPLHIAKIAEKIIKKPFFDGKTPRMSPEESKEALTWITEHFLFLEQKDGETTSIESILERTKAAVMRLGIRGLVIDPYNYISQASSSENEHQSITQLLTRLVGFARANDT
;
A
#
# COMPACT_ATOMS: atom_id res chain seq x y z
N GLU A 1 12.72 32.04 19.82
CA GLU A 1 13.34 30.84 20.42
C GLU A 1 12.30 30.05 21.18
N ALA A 2 12.52 28.77 21.42
CA ALA A 2 11.64 27.93 22.21
C ALA A 2 12.43 27.33 23.37
N VAL A 3 11.82 27.29 24.55
CA VAL A 3 12.44 26.76 25.76
C VAL A 3 11.54 25.66 26.31
N LYS A 4 12.10 24.47 26.51
CA LYS A 4 11.40 23.36 27.14
C LYS A 4 11.88 23.17 28.57
N TRP A 5 10.93 23.11 29.49
CA TRP A 5 11.16 22.85 30.90
C TRP A 5 10.64 21.46 31.23
N ARG A 6 11.46 20.64 31.89
CA ARG A 6 11.08 19.29 32.31
C ARG A 6 11.09 19.20 33.83
N SER A 7 10.09 18.52 34.38
CA SER A 7 10.02 18.27 35.81
C SER A 7 11.17 17.39 36.28
N ILE A 8 11.69 17.65 37.47
CA ILE A 8 12.66 16.78 38.16
C ILE A 8 11.97 15.48 38.61
N GLN A 9 10.66 15.55 38.90
CA GLN A 9 9.84 14.41 39.28
C GLN A 9 8.87 14.03 38.14
N GLY A 10 8.98 12.79 37.65
CA GLY A 10 8.12 12.26 36.58
C GLY A 10 8.54 12.66 35.17
N LYS A 11 7.60 12.57 34.21
CA LYS A 11 7.84 12.86 32.77
C LYS A 11 7.15 14.13 32.27
N ASN A 12 6.61 14.95 33.17
CA ASN A 12 5.89 16.16 32.79
C ASN A 12 6.85 17.22 32.22
N PHE A 13 6.40 17.93 31.19
CA PHE A 13 7.13 19.06 30.61
C PHE A 13 6.18 20.19 30.24
N THR A 14 6.74 21.40 30.11
CA THR A 14 6.06 22.57 29.52
C THR A 14 7.01 23.24 28.53
N GLN A 15 6.46 23.99 27.57
CA GLN A 15 7.23 24.68 26.55
C GLN A 15 6.78 26.12 26.45
N ASP A 16 7.76 27.03 26.42
CA ASP A 16 7.57 28.41 25.99
C ASP A 16 8.04 28.58 24.53
N GLY A 17 7.30 29.35 23.75
CA GLY A 17 7.51 29.49 22.30
C GLY A 17 7.21 28.22 21.48
N ALA A 18 7.61 28.25 20.21
CA ALA A 18 7.40 27.15 19.26
C ALA A 18 8.73 26.64 18.70
N ALA A 19 9.04 25.37 18.97
CA ALA A 19 10.23 24.71 18.43
C ALA A 19 10.04 24.42 16.93
N ARG A 20 10.59 25.29 16.08
CA ARG A 20 10.38 25.27 14.62
C ARG A 20 11.45 24.51 13.85
N THR A 21 12.57 24.16 14.47
CA THR A 21 13.70 23.46 13.84
C THR A 21 14.26 22.39 14.79
N LEU A 22 15.22 21.61 14.32
CA LEU A 22 15.91 20.59 15.12
C LEU A 22 16.70 21.22 16.27
N TRP A 23 16.68 20.59 17.43
CA TRP A 23 17.43 21.04 18.60
C TRP A 23 18.92 20.79 18.41
N GLY A 24 19.76 21.79 18.69
CA GLY A 24 21.22 21.74 18.50
C GLY A 24 21.68 21.94 17.05
N ILE A 25 20.78 22.33 16.14
CA ILE A 25 21.11 22.54 14.71
C ILE A 25 22.20 23.61 14.50
N ASP A 26 22.26 24.60 15.37
CA ASP A 26 23.24 25.69 15.41
C ASP A 26 24.65 25.21 15.81
N LEU A 27 24.76 24.04 16.41
CA LEU A 27 26.03 23.41 16.79
C LEU A 27 26.59 22.51 15.69
N VAL A 28 25.81 22.24 14.63
CA VAL A 28 26.25 21.40 13.51
C VAL A 28 27.35 22.12 12.72
N GLN A 29 28.45 21.42 12.49
CA GLN A 29 29.59 21.99 11.78
C GLN A 29 29.27 22.22 10.30
N PRO A 30 29.63 23.39 9.72
CA PRO A 30 29.45 23.63 8.30
C PRO A 30 30.15 22.57 7.44
N GLY A 31 29.40 21.94 6.53
CA GLY A 31 29.93 20.88 5.65
C GLY A 31 30.09 19.52 6.33
N ALA A 32 29.45 19.29 7.48
CA ALA A 32 29.39 17.98 8.11
C ALA A 32 28.85 16.91 7.14
N LYS A 33 29.68 15.92 6.81
CA LYS A 33 29.29 14.80 5.94
C LYS A 33 28.29 13.85 6.59
N GLN A 34 28.33 13.74 7.91
CA GLN A 34 27.40 12.93 8.70
C GLN A 34 26.61 13.80 9.68
N LEU A 35 25.29 13.59 9.74
CA LEU A 35 24.38 14.17 10.72
C LEU A 35 23.63 13.05 11.46
N VAL A 36 23.64 13.07 12.78
CA VAL A 36 22.90 12.12 13.63
C VAL A 36 21.62 12.79 14.12
N VAL A 37 20.46 12.19 13.85
CA VAL A 37 19.15 12.67 14.29
C VAL A 37 18.64 11.75 15.38
N LEU A 38 18.42 12.31 16.57
CA LEU A 38 17.94 11.61 17.77
C LEU A 38 16.54 12.13 18.16
N GLU A 39 15.81 11.36 18.96
CA GLU A 39 14.42 11.68 19.28
C GLU A 39 14.27 12.85 20.27
N GLY A 40 15.11 12.89 21.31
CA GLY A 40 15.02 13.89 22.37
C GLY A 40 16.32 14.63 22.66
N GLU A 41 16.23 15.72 23.43
CA GLU A 41 17.38 16.55 23.78
C GLU A 41 18.40 15.80 24.65
N ILE A 42 17.95 14.88 25.52
CA ILE A 42 18.84 14.06 26.38
C ILE A 42 19.70 13.13 25.53
N ASP A 43 19.15 12.57 24.46
CA ASP A 43 19.87 11.68 23.55
C ASP A 43 20.96 12.44 22.78
N VAL A 44 20.68 13.70 22.40
CA VAL A 44 21.70 14.58 21.79
C VAL A 44 22.81 14.90 22.78
N LEU A 45 22.48 15.20 24.04
CA LEU A 45 23.49 15.39 25.09
C LEU A 45 24.30 14.12 25.35
N SER A 46 23.67 12.94 25.24
CA SER A 46 24.34 11.65 25.38
C SER A 46 25.29 11.40 24.21
N ALA A 47 24.86 11.68 22.99
CA ALA A 47 25.71 11.62 21.80
C ALA A 47 26.91 12.58 21.92
N ALA A 48 26.68 13.83 22.36
CA ALA A 48 27.74 14.80 22.60
C ALA A 48 28.73 14.33 23.68
N SER A 49 28.23 13.74 24.77
CA SER A 49 29.05 13.16 25.85
C SER A 49 29.89 11.98 25.36
N ALA A 50 29.38 11.22 24.39
CA ALA A 50 30.11 10.18 23.69
C ALA A 50 30.99 10.72 22.55
N GLY A 51 31.17 12.04 22.39
CA GLY A 51 32.07 12.61 21.39
C GLY A 51 31.49 12.76 19.98
N ILE A 52 30.19 12.53 19.79
CA ILE A 52 29.50 12.69 18.51
C ILE A 52 29.10 14.17 18.36
N LYS A 53 29.76 14.88 17.44
CA LYS A 53 29.69 16.36 17.34
C LYS A 53 28.51 16.90 16.53
N ASN A 54 28.07 16.17 15.50
CA ASN A 54 27.01 16.62 14.58
C ASN A 54 25.72 15.84 14.88
N ALA A 55 25.15 16.08 16.06
CA ALA A 55 23.94 15.43 16.54
C ALA A 55 22.85 16.46 16.80
N VAL A 56 21.62 16.13 16.42
CA VAL A 56 20.46 17.02 16.54
C VAL A 56 19.24 16.26 17.03
N GLY A 57 18.34 16.95 17.73
CA GLY A 57 17.17 16.37 18.38
C GLY A 57 15.87 16.77 17.70
N VAL A 58 14.90 15.85 17.62
CA VAL A 58 13.56 16.17 17.08
C VAL A 58 12.78 17.05 18.07
N PRO A 59 12.24 18.20 17.62
CA PRO A 59 11.70 19.21 18.52
C PRO A 59 10.36 18.86 19.17
N ASN A 60 9.58 17.91 18.66
CA ASN A 60 8.24 17.60 19.21
C ASN A 60 8.04 16.11 19.50
N GLY A 61 9.14 15.33 19.59
CA GLY A 61 9.09 13.88 19.76
C GLY A 61 8.47 13.14 18.58
N ALA A 62 8.28 11.83 18.75
CA ALA A 62 7.69 10.97 17.73
C ALA A 62 6.16 11.15 17.56
N PRO A 63 5.64 11.10 16.31
CA PRO A 63 4.20 11.02 16.08
C PRO A 63 3.65 9.65 16.49
N GLN A 64 2.37 9.59 16.88
CA GLN A 64 1.72 8.33 17.25
C GLN A 64 1.47 7.39 16.06
N LYS A 65 1.42 7.90 14.82
CA LYS A 65 1.18 7.13 13.58
C LYS A 65 1.89 7.77 12.39
N VAL A 66 2.31 6.94 11.43
CA VAL A 66 2.79 7.36 10.10
C VAL A 66 1.62 7.96 9.30
N SER A 67 1.87 9.01 8.53
CA SER A 67 0.85 9.64 7.69
C SER A 67 0.40 8.68 6.58
N SER A 68 -0.91 8.50 6.42
CA SER A 68 -1.50 7.69 5.35
C SER A 68 -1.38 8.33 3.96
N ASN A 69 -0.99 9.61 3.88
CA ASN A 69 -0.89 10.33 2.61
C ASN A 69 0.49 10.12 1.96
N ARG A 70 0.51 9.39 0.84
CA ARG A 70 1.71 9.17 0.01
C ARG A 70 2.27 10.46 -0.60
N LYS A 71 1.42 11.45 -0.87
CA LYS A 71 1.86 12.79 -1.32
C LYS A 71 2.18 13.66 -0.12
N ILE A 72 3.43 14.11 -0.03
CA ILE A 72 3.88 15.09 0.95
C ILE A 72 3.45 16.46 0.41
N ASP A 73 2.39 17.05 0.96
CA ASP A 73 2.08 18.47 0.72
C ASP A 73 2.80 19.32 1.79
N PRO A 74 3.79 20.16 1.42
CA PRO A 74 4.50 21.02 2.35
C PRO A 74 3.60 22.02 3.10
N THR A 75 2.40 22.31 2.57
CA THR A 75 1.48 23.28 3.16
C THR A 75 0.55 22.68 4.23
N GLU A 76 0.32 21.37 4.21
CA GLU A 76 -0.57 20.69 5.15
C GLU A 76 0.17 20.05 6.35
N ASP A 77 1.48 19.86 6.27
CA ASP A 77 2.25 19.06 7.23
C ASP A 77 3.04 19.84 8.28
N LYS A 78 2.31 20.65 9.06
CA LYS A 78 2.90 21.52 10.09
C LYS A 78 3.76 20.78 11.13
N LYS A 79 3.56 19.47 11.32
CA LYS A 79 4.27 18.68 12.34
C LYS A 79 5.74 18.43 11.98
N PHE A 80 6.08 18.36 10.69
CA PHE A 80 7.44 18.08 10.22
C PHE A 80 8.13 19.28 9.56
N ASN A 81 7.58 20.49 9.73
CA ASN A 81 8.18 21.72 9.21
C ASN A 81 9.65 21.91 9.63
N TYR A 82 10.05 21.37 10.79
CA TYR A 82 11.43 21.41 11.26
C TYR A 82 12.43 20.72 10.32
N VAL A 83 12.01 19.73 9.54
CA VAL A 83 12.86 19.08 8.52
C VAL A 83 13.16 20.05 7.37
N TRP A 84 12.16 20.85 6.98
CA TRP A 84 12.30 21.86 5.94
C TRP A 84 13.13 23.05 6.41
N GLU A 85 12.95 23.48 7.66
CA GLU A 85 13.77 24.54 8.27
C GLU A 85 15.24 24.12 8.38
N ALA A 86 15.51 22.84 8.70
CA ALA A 86 16.86 22.26 8.75
C ALA A 86 17.38 21.75 7.38
N LYS A 87 16.74 22.14 6.27
CA LYS A 87 17.05 21.60 4.93
C LYS A 87 18.51 21.86 4.53
N ARG A 88 19.12 22.97 4.96
CA ARG A 88 20.50 23.32 4.62
C ARG A 88 21.48 22.27 5.15
N GLU A 89 21.41 21.96 6.44
CA GLU A 89 22.28 21.01 7.12
C GLU A 89 21.98 19.58 6.66
N ILE A 90 20.69 19.24 6.53
CA ILE A 90 20.24 17.94 6.01
C ILE A 90 20.72 17.71 4.57
N SER A 91 20.73 18.74 3.71
CA SER A 91 21.18 18.60 2.32
C SER A 91 22.70 18.56 2.18
N ALA A 92 23.43 19.17 3.13
CA ALA A 92 24.88 19.13 3.15
C ALA A 92 25.43 17.77 3.61
N ALA A 93 24.69 17.04 4.45
CA ALA A 93 25.07 15.71 4.91
C ALA A 93 24.88 14.65 3.80
N GLU A 94 25.94 13.88 3.54
CA GLU A 94 25.94 12.70 2.66
C GLU A 94 25.32 11.48 3.37
N ARG A 95 25.44 11.43 4.70
CA ARG A 95 24.96 10.34 5.55
C ARG A 95 24.14 10.90 6.71
N ILE A 96 22.89 10.47 6.84
CA ILE A 96 21.98 10.86 7.92
C ILE A 96 21.64 9.62 8.73
N VAL A 97 22.05 9.62 9.99
CA VAL A 97 21.84 8.49 10.91
C VAL A 97 20.64 8.77 11.80
N LEU A 98 19.60 7.95 11.69
CA LEU A 98 18.34 8.02 12.44
C LEU A 98 18.44 7.13 13.68
N ALA A 99 18.80 7.73 14.82
CA ALA A 99 18.97 7.09 16.11
C ALA A 99 17.82 7.45 17.07
N VAL A 100 16.59 7.16 16.63
CA VAL A 100 15.37 7.40 17.42
C VAL A 100 14.95 6.16 18.21
N ASP A 101 14.04 6.31 19.16
CA ASP A 101 13.72 5.31 20.17
C ASP A 101 13.33 3.94 19.58
N ARG A 102 13.61 2.90 20.36
CA ARG A 102 13.24 1.52 20.05
C ARG A 102 11.82 1.21 20.53
N ASP A 103 10.84 1.96 20.03
CA ASP A 103 9.41 1.74 20.25
C ASP A 103 8.59 2.05 18.99
N GLU A 104 7.29 1.75 19.02
CA GLU A 104 6.40 1.94 17.87
C GLU A 104 6.35 3.41 17.39
N PRO A 105 6.25 4.43 18.27
CA PRO A 105 6.40 5.82 17.88
C PRO A 105 7.75 6.13 17.22
N GLY A 106 8.85 5.63 17.79
CA GLY A 106 10.19 5.83 17.23
C GLY A 106 10.32 5.24 15.82
N GLU A 107 9.82 4.04 15.57
CA GLU A 107 9.81 3.48 14.21
C GLU A 107 8.97 4.33 13.23
N ALA A 108 7.81 4.84 13.66
CA ALA A 108 7.00 5.75 12.85
C ALA A 108 7.72 7.07 12.55
N LEU A 109 8.47 7.61 13.52
CA LEU A 109 9.29 8.81 13.35
C LEU A 109 10.42 8.57 12.33
N ALA A 110 11.14 7.46 12.46
CA ALA A 110 12.24 7.10 11.57
C ALA A 110 11.77 7.02 10.11
N GLU A 111 10.61 6.39 9.90
CA GLU A 111 10.01 6.21 8.58
C GLU A 111 9.60 7.56 7.95
N GLU A 112 8.95 8.44 8.71
CA GLU A 112 8.57 9.78 8.22
C GLU A 112 9.80 10.67 7.92
N LEU A 113 10.83 10.60 8.77
CA LEU A 113 12.09 11.30 8.52
C LEU A 113 12.75 10.78 7.25
N ALA A 114 12.91 9.46 7.09
CA ALA A 114 13.53 8.86 5.92
C ALA A 114 12.77 9.23 4.63
N ARG A 115 11.43 9.24 4.67
CA ARG A 115 10.59 9.62 3.54
C ARG A 115 10.79 11.09 3.11
N ARG A 116 10.91 12.02 4.07
CA ARG A 116 11.05 13.47 3.79
C ARG A 116 12.46 13.89 3.44
N ILE A 117 13.43 13.26 4.09
CA ILE A 117 14.85 13.52 3.91
C ILE A 117 15.36 12.88 2.60
N GLY A 118 14.80 11.72 2.24
CA GLY A 118 15.23 10.86 1.15
C GLY A 118 15.95 9.63 1.70
N ARG A 119 15.36 8.43 1.47
CA ARG A 119 15.84 7.16 2.00
C ARG A 119 17.30 6.85 1.64
N ALA A 120 17.73 7.25 0.44
CA ALA A 120 19.06 6.92 -0.10
C ALA A 120 20.24 7.40 0.77
N LYS A 121 20.05 8.46 1.58
CA LYS A 121 21.08 8.95 2.51
C LYS A 121 20.79 8.62 3.97
N CYS A 122 19.69 7.92 4.26
CA CYS A 122 19.25 7.61 5.61
C CYS A 122 19.75 6.24 6.05
N PHE A 123 20.28 6.18 7.27
CA PHE A 123 20.74 4.98 7.94
C PHE A 123 20.01 4.86 9.27
N ARG A 124 19.69 3.65 9.73
CA ARG A 124 18.96 3.36 10.95
C ARG A 124 19.91 2.74 11.97
N VAL A 125 19.93 3.28 13.18
CA VAL A 125 20.59 2.62 14.32
C VAL A 125 19.64 1.57 14.90
N ARG A 126 20.14 0.37 15.13
CA ARG A 126 19.43 -0.70 15.85
C ARG A 126 19.96 -0.80 17.27
N PHE A 127 19.27 -0.16 18.23
CA PHE A 127 19.67 -0.24 19.64
C PHE A 127 19.53 -1.67 20.20
N PRO A 128 20.45 -2.13 21.07
CA PRO A 128 20.37 -3.42 21.75
C PRO A 128 19.04 -3.65 22.49
N LYS A 129 18.64 -4.91 22.70
CA LYS A 129 17.33 -5.26 23.33
C LYS A 129 17.13 -4.65 24.72
N ASN A 130 18.20 -4.40 25.44
CA ASN A 130 18.20 -3.84 26.79
C ASN A 130 18.33 -2.30 26.83
N CYS A 131 18.35 -1.62 25.69
CA CYS A 131 18.51 -0.17 25.59
C CYS A 131 17.38 0.43 24.74
N LYS A 132 16.66 1.43 25.30
CA LYS A 132 15.56 2.10 24.61
C LYS A 132 16.05 3.14 23.60
N ASP A 133 17.03 3.93 24.01
CA ASP A 133 17.47 5.15 23.37
C ASP A 133 19.00 5.32 23.51
N ALA A 134 19.55 6.42 22.99
CA ALA A 134 20.99 6.65 23.01
C ALA A 134 21.52 6.90 24.43
N ASN A 135 20.73 7.54 25.29
CA ASN A 135 21.07 7.73 26.69
C ASN A 135 21.20 6.39 27.45
N ASP A 136 20.27 5.46 27.22
CA ASP A 136 20.32 4.12 27.80
C ASP A 136 21.60 3.37 27.41
N VAL A 137 22.00 3.46 26.13
CA VAL A 137 23.26 2.88 25.65
C VAL A 137 24.45 3.52 26.36
N LEU A 138 24.51 4.87 26.43
CA LEU A 138 25.61 5.56 27.09
C LEU A 138 25.75 5.15 28.56
N VAL A 139 24.64 5.09 29.30
CA VAL A 139 24.63 4.76 30.73
C VAL A 139 24.98 3.28 30.97
N LYS A 140 24.50 2.36 30.14
CA LYS A 140 24.65 0.91 30.37
C LYS A 140 25.90 0.32 29.74
N LEU A 141 26.28 0.81 28.55
CA LEU A 141 27.31 0.22 27.68
C LEU A 141 28.49 1.16 27.41
N GLY A 142 28.35 2.45 27.71
CA GLY A 142 29.43 3.44 27.59
C GLY A 142 29.50 4.14 26.24
N ALA A 143 30.42 5.11 26.16
CA ALA A 143 30.56 6.00 25.00
C ALA A 143 31.02 5.27 23.72
N GLU A 144 31.96 4.33 23.85
CA GLU A 144 32.48 3.57 22.70
C GLU A 144 31.38 2.74 22.02
N ALA A 145 30.53 2.09 22.81
CA ALA A 145 29.40 1.33 22.28
C ALA A 145 28.39 2.20 21.52
N LEU A 146 28.13 3.44 22.00
CA LEU A 146 27.24 4.37 21.30
C LEU A 146 27.85 4.86 19.97
N GLN A 147 29.16 5.12 19.94
CA GLN A 147 29.86 5.46 18.71
C GLN A 147 29.78 4.32 17.69
N GLU A 148 30.10 3.09 18.13
CA GLU A 148 30.09 1.91 17.27
C GLU A 148 28.70 1.66 16.64
N LEU A 149 27.62 1.82 17.43
CA LEU A 149 26.25 1.67 16.91
C LEU A 149 25.88 2.71 15.84
N ILE A 150 26.41 3.92 15.93
CA ILE A 150 26.18 4.97 14.92
C ILE A 150 26.98 4.70 13.65
N ASP A 151 28.21 4.22 13.80
CA ASP A 151 29.08 3.86 12.67
C ASP A 151 28.54 2.63 11.91
N GLN A 152 27.99 1.67 12.64
CA GLN A 152 27.37 0.45 12.11
C GLN A 152 25.88 0.61 11.73
N ALA A 153 25.35 1.85 11.72
CA ALA A 153 23.97 2.09 11.30
C ALA A 153 23.70 1.49 9.90
N GLU A 154 22.56 0.83 9.76
CA GLU A 154 22.20 0.07 8.55
C GLU A 154 21.48 0.99 7.54
N PRO A 155 21.68 0.85 6.22
CA PRO A 155 20.92 1.61 5.24
C PRO A 155 19.40 1.38 5.42
N VAL A 156 18.61 2.45 5.35
CA VAL A 156 17.15 2.31 5.30
C VAL A 156 16.77 1.63 3.97
N PRO A 157 15.94 0.56 3.98
CA PRO A 157 15.53 -0.13 2.76
C PRO A 157 14.93 0.84 1.73
N LEU A 158 15.35 0.70 0.47
CA LEU A 158 14.83 1.50 -0.63
C LEU A 158 13.48 0.91 -1.07
N GLU A 159 12.45 1.75 -1.11
CA GLU A 159 11.13 1.33 -1.57
C GLU A 159 11.20 0.91 -3.04
N GLY A 160 10.83 -0.35 -3.33
CA GLY A 160 10.81 -0.89 -4.69
C GLY A 160 12.16 -1.37 -5.23
N VAL A 161 13.21 -1.40 -4.41
CA VAL A 161 14.51 -2.01 -4.77
C VAL A 161 14.79 -3.12 -3.79
N TYR A 162 14.64 -4.35 -4.27
CA TYR A 162 14.84 -5.56 -3.47
C TYR A 162 16.08 -6.29 -3.96
N SER A 163 16.85 -6.83 -3.04
CA SER A 163 17.97 -7.73 -3.34
C SER A 163 17.45 -9.12 -3.69
N ALA A 164 18.26 -9.93 -4.38
CA ALA A 164 17.90 -11.31 -4.69
C ALA A 164 17.69 -12.17 -3.43
N ASP A 165 18.37 -11.82 -2.32
CA ASP A 165 18.26 -12.53 -1.05
C ASP A 165 16.87 -12.34 -0.41
N GLU A 166 16.22 -11.21 -0.66
CA GLU A 166 14.84 -10.96 -0.19
C GLU A 166 13.80 -11.82 -0.90
N TYR A 167 14.12 -12.39 -2.07
CA TYR A 167 13.28 -13.34 -2.80
C TYR A 167 13.73 -14.79 -2.64
N ARG A 168 14.61 -15.09 -1.68
CA ARG A 168 15.18 -16.42 -1.51
C ARG A 168 14.11 -17.50 -1.38
N ASP A 169 13.12 -17.28 -0.52
CA ASP A 169 12.04 -18.24 -0.28
C ASP A 169 11.18 -18.44 -1.54
N ASP A 170 10.86 -17.35 -2.26
CA ASP A 170 10.10 -17.41 -3.52
C ASP A 170 10.88 -18.17 -4.62
N ILE A 171 12.20 -17.97 -4.70
CA ILE A 171 13.08 -18.67 -5.64
C ILE A 171 13.22 -20.15 -5.28
N GLU A 172 13.37 -20.46 -3.99
CA GLU A 172 13.41 -21.84 -3.50
C GLU A 172 12.10 -22.56 -3.79
N HIS A 173 10.97 -21.90 -3.58
CA HIS A 173 9.64 -22.41 -3.94
C HIS A 173 9.49 -22.63 -5.44
N LEU A 174 9.88 -21.66 -6.27
CA LEU A 174 9.89 -21.81 -7.74
C LEU A 174 10.76 -22.98 -8.18
N TYR A 175 11.89 -23.23 -7.50
CA TYR A 175 12.79 -24.33 -7.81
C TYR A 175 12.21 -25.69 -7.38
N SER A 176 11.56 -25.77 -6.22
CA SER A 176 11.03 -27.03 -5.68
C SER A 176 9.65 -27.41 -6.23
N GLU A 177 8.75 -26.44 -6.38
CA GLU A 177 7.34 -26.66 -6.71
C GLU A 177 6.98 -26.25 -8.15
N GLY A 178 7.91 -25.60 -8.85
CA GLY A 178 7.68 -25.05 -10.18
C GLY A 178 6.86 -23.76 -10.16
N ILE A 179 6.42 -23.32 -11.34
CA ILE A 179 5.51 -22.17 -11.44
C ILE A 179 4.12 -22.65 -10.98
N ILE A 180 3.56 -22.01 -9.95
CA ILE A 180 2.17 -22.23 -9.54
C ILE A 180 1.29 -22.05 -10.78
N GLY A 181 0.68 -23.14 -11.24
CA GLY A 181 -0.25 -23.12 -12.37
C GLY A 181 -1.46 -22.26 -12.05
N GLY A 182 -2.06 -21.63 -13.05
CA GLY A 182 -3.31 -20.91 -12.83
C GLY A 182 -4.45 -21.86 -12.44
N VAL A 183 -5.51 -21.27 -11.94
CA VAL A 183 -6.76 -21.95 -11.59
C VAL A 183 -7.50 -22.40 -12.86
N SER A 184 -8.08 -23.60 -12.83
CA SER A 184 -8.94 -24.09 -13.90
C SER A 184 -10.15 -23.17 -14.13
N THR A 185 -10.47 -22.92 -15.39
CA THR A 185 -11.67 -22.20 -15.83
C THR A 185 -12.97 -22.98 -15.58
N GLY A 186 -12.88 -24.27 -15.25
CA GLY A 186 -14.00 -25.21 -15.20
C GLY A 186 -14.53 -25.62 -16.59
N ILE A 187 -13.84 -25.24 -17.66
CA ILE A 187 -14.18 -25.61 -19.04
C ILE A 187 -12.96 -26.31 -19.65
N ALA A 188 -13.02 -27.64 -19.76
CA ALA A 188 -11.87 -28.47 -20.16
C ALA A 188 -11.20 -28.01 -21.46
N SER A 189 -11.99 -27.66 -22.49
CA SER A 189 -11.43 -27.19 -23.77
C SER A 189 -10.74 -25.82 -23.68
N VAL A 190 -11.05 -25.02 -22.66
CA VAL A 190 -10.39 -23.73 -22.40
C VAL A 190 -9.16 -23.93 -21.51
N ASP A 191 -9.20 -24.85 -20.54
CA ASP A 191 -8.06 -25.18 -19.67
C ASP A 191 -6.85 -25.70 -20.45
N GLU A 192 -7.06 -26.36 -21.59
CA GLU A 192 -6.00 -26.76 -22.52
C GLU A 192 -5.25 -25.56 -23.14
N LEU A 193 -5.88 -24.39 -23.16
CA LEU A 193 -5.35 -23.17 -23.79
C LEU A 193 -4.91 -22.13 -22.76
N MET A 194 -5.65 -21.99 -21.65
CA MET A 194 -5.37 -21.02 -20.61
C MET A 194 -6.01 -21.40 -19.26
N THR A 195 -5.34 -21.00 -18.20
CA THR A 195 -5.85 -21.02 -16.81
C THR A 195 -5.88 -19.59 -16.26
N ILE A 196 -6.65 -19.34 -15.20
CA ILE A 196 -6.78 -18.02 -14.58
C ILE A 196 -5.76 -17.86 -13.46
N VAL A 197 -4.87 -16.89 -13.59
CA VAL A 197 -3.85 -16.58 -12.58
C VAL A 197 -4.22 -15.26 -11.88
N PRO A 198 -4.34 -15.24 -10.55
CA PRO A 198 -4.47 -14.00 -9.79
C PRO A 198 -3.39 -12.96 -10.13
N GLY A 199 -3.75 -11.68 -10.08
CA GLY A 199 -2.83 -10.59 -10.40
C GLY A 199 -2.47 -10.44 -11.88
N GLN A 200 -3.19 -11.14 -12.78
CA GLN A 200 -3.06 -10.99 -14.23
C GLN A 200 -4.32 -10.39 -14.85
N LEU A 201 -4.13 -9.62 -15.93
CA LEU A 201 -5.22 -9.08 -16.74
C LEU A 201 -5.59 -10.08 -17.85
N SER A 202 -6.82 -10.60 -17.79
CA SER A 202 -7.41 -11.40 -18.87
C SER A 202 -8.32 -10.54 -19.74
N ILE A 203 -8.17 -10.62 -21.07
CA ILE A 203 -8.97 -9.84 -22.02
C ILE A 203 -9.81 -10.79 -22.88
N VAL A 204 -11.12 -10.62 -22.84
CA VAL A 204 -12.08 -11.37 -23.69
C VAL A 204 -12.59 -10.44 -24.78
N THR A 205 -12.42 -10.84 -26.04
CA THR A 205 -12.86 -10.08 -27.22
C THR A 205 -13.59 -10.96 -28.23
N GLY A 206 -14.37 -10.34 -29.11
CA GLY A 206 -15.25 -11.05 -30.04
C GLY A 206 -16.39 -10.17 -30.56
N LEU A 207 -17.10 -10.68 -31.56
CA LEU A 207 -18.18 -9.94 -32.23
C LEU A 207 -19.33 -9.59 -31.26
N PRO A 208 -20.07 -8.49 -31.49
CA PRO A 208 -21.31 -8.22 -30.76
C PRO A 208 -22.26 -9.41 -30.83
N GLY A 209 -22.87 -9.78 -29.69
CA GLY A 209 -23.77 -10.93 -29.62
C GLY A 209 -23.10 -12.31 -29.66
N SER A 210 -21.77 -12.41 -29.66
CA SER A 210 -21.05 -13.70 -29.68
C SER A 210 -21.04 -14.46 -28.34
N GLY A 211 -21.73 -13.97 -27.31
CA GLY A 211 -21.79 -14.61 -25.99
C GLY A 211 -20.64 -14.30 -25.03
N LYS A 212 -19.87 -13.22 -25.25
CA LYS A 212 -18.73 -12.84 -24.37
C LYS A 212 -19.13 -12.71 -22.90
N SER A 213 -20.17 -11.93 -22.62
CA SER A 213 -20.66 -11.72 -21.24
C SER A 213 -21.14 -13.03 -20.63
N GLU A 214 -21.80 -13.89 -21.41
CA GLU A 214 -22.23 -15.22 -20.94
C GLU A 214 -21.05 -16.14 -20.61
N PHE A 215 -19.98 -16.07 -21.39
CA PHE A 215 -18.73 -16.79 -21.14
C PHE A 215 -18.04 -16.29 -19.86
N ILE A 216 -17.91 -14.97 -19.69
CA ILE A 216 -17.32 -14.36 -18.49
C ILE A 216 -18.15 -14.71 -17.24
N ASP A 217 -19.47 -14.65 -17.33
CA ASP A 217 -20.38 -15.04 -16.25
C ASP A 217 -20.21 -16.51 -15.85
N GLN A 218 -20.09 -17.41 -16.83
CA GLN A 218 -19.88 -18.83 -16.56
C GLN A 218 -18.51 -19.08 -15.91
N LEU A 219 -17.47 -18.39 -16.40
CA LEU A 219 -16.14 -18.46 -15.82
C LEU A 219 -16.13 -17.98 -14.36
N MET A 220 -16.76 -16.84 -14.08
CA MET A 220 -16.92 -16.31 -12.72
C MET A 220 -17.62 -17.31 -11.80
N VAL A 221 -18.73 -17.92 -12.25
CA VAL A 221 -19.46 -18.92 -11.46
C VAL A 221 -18.60 -20.16 -11.19
N ASN A 222 -17.86 -20.66 -12.19
CA ASN A 222 -16.97 -21.80 -12.01
C ASN A 222 -15.86 -21.53 -10.99
N LEU A 223 -15.20 -20.36 -11.09
CA LEU A 223 -14.14 -19.96 -10.16
C LEU A 223 -14.67 -19.77 -8.74
N ALA A 224 -15.84 -19.16 -8.60
CA ALA A 224 -16.51 -19.02 -7.31
C ALA A 224 -16.90 -20.37 -6.70
N GLN A 225 -17.38 -21.34 -7.50
CA GLN A 225 -17.77 -22.66 -7.01
C GLN A 225 -16.59 -23.56 -6.66
N ASN A 226 -15.52 -23.52 -7.46
CA ASN A 226 -14.39 -24.44 -7.31
C ASN A 226 -13.34 -23.92 -6.32
N GLU A 227 -13.14 -22.60 -6.26
CA GLU A 227 -12.05 -21.98 -5.49
C GLU A 227 -12.52 -20.90 -4.49
N ASP A 228 -13.83 -20.74 -4.28
CA ASP A 228 -14.40 -19.73 -3.37
C ASP A 228 -14.02 -18.29 -3.75
N TRP A 229 -13.78 -18.03 -5.04
CA TRP A 229 -13.45 -16.69 -5.52
C TRP A 229 -14.63 -15.74 -5.41
N LYS A 230 -14.33 -14.52 -4.95
CA LYS A 230 -15.30 -13.41 -4.90
C LYS A 230 -14.93 -12.35 -5.91
N PHE A 231 -15.93 -11.78 -6.57
CA PHE A 231 -15.74 -10.84 -7.67
C PHE A 231 -16.43 -9.50 -7.43
N ALA A 232 -15.77 -8.43 -7.84
CA ALA A 232 -16.44 -7.16 -8.14
C ALA A 232 -16.77 -7.09 -9.63
N ILE A 233 -18.01 -6.70 -9.95
CA ILE A 233 -18.54 -6.64 -11.31
C ILE A 233 -18.93 -5.20 -11.64
N ALA A 234 -18.20 -4.59 -12.55
CA ALA A 234 -18.55 -3.33 -13.21
C ALA A 234 -19.18 -3.64 -14.57
N SER A 235 -20.49 -3.94 -14.56
CA SER A 235 -21.29 -4.16 -15.76
C SER A 235 -22.06 -2.90 -16.10
N PHE A 236 -21.79 -2.30 -17.27
CA PHE A 236 -22.41 -1.03 -17.69
C PHE A 236 -23.60 -1.24 -18.63
N GLU A 237 -23.66 -2.38 -19.32
CA GLU A 237 -24.76 -2.70 -20.23
C GLU A 237 -25.88 -3.51 -19.57
N ASN A 238 -25.57 -4.26 -18.50
CA ASN A 238 -26.53 -5.13 -17.84
C ASN A 238 -26.83 -4.63 -16.42
N PRO A 239 -28.05 -4.09 -16.15
CA PRO A 239 -28.45 -3.66 -14.82
C PRO A 239 -28.31 -4.79 -13.79
N PRO A 240 -27.92 -4.50 -12.53
CA PRO A 240 -27.65 -5.53 -11.53
C PRO A 240 -28.77 -6.57 -11.36
N PRO A 241 -30.08 -6.21 -11.32
CA PRO A 241 -31.13 -7.23 -11.19
C PRO A 241 -31.18 -8.24 -12.35
N LEU A 242 -30.96 -7.79 -13.58
CA LEU A 242 -30.94 -8.67 -14.76
C LEU A 242 -29.66 -9.51 -14.80
N HIS A 243 -28.53 -8.95 -14.36
CA HIS A 243 -27.27 -9.69 -14.27
C HIS A 243 -27.33 -10.79 -13.20
N ILE A 244 -27.85 -10.46 -12.01
CA ILE A 244 -28.08 -11.43 -10.93
C ILE A 244 -28.97 -12.58 -11.41
N ALA A 245 -30.04 -12.29 -12.16
CA ALA A 245 -30.90 -13.32 -12.73
C ALA A 245 -30.12 -14.27 -13.67
N LYS A 246 -29.28 -13.74 -14.56
CA LYS A 246 -28.42 -14.57 -15.45
C LYS A 246 -27.40 -15.42 -14.70
N ILE A 247 -26.83 -14.90 -13.62
CA ILE A 247 -25.90 -15.67 -12.78
C ILE A 247 -26.66 -16.78 -12.04
N ALA A 248 -27.86 -16.50 -11.53
CA ALA A 248 -28.72 -17.49 -10.91
C ALA A 248 -29.07 -18.63 -11.88
N GLU A 249 -29.32 -18.33 -13.16
CA GLU A 249 -29.56 -19.36 -14.19
C GLU A 249 -28.37 -20.32 -14.34
N LYS A 250 -27.14 -19.81 -14.25
CA LYS A 250 -25.91 -20.62 -14.36
C LYS A 250 -25.67 -21.52 -13.15
N ILE A 251 -26.03 -21.03 -11.96
CA ILE A 251 -25.91 -21.79 -10.71
C ILE A 251 -26.96 -22.91 -10.67
N ILE A 252 -28.24 -22.55 -10.90
CA ILE A 252 -29.38 -23.47 -10.78
C ILE A 252 -29.56 -24.35 -12.02
N LYS A 253 -29.01 -23.94 -13.16
CA LYS A 253 -29.13 -24.61 -14.47
C LYS A 253 -30.57 -24.68 -14.98
N LYS A 254 -31.38 -23.68 -14.60
CA LYS A 254 -32.77 -23.48 -15.05
C LYS A 254 -32.99 -22.00 -15.37
N PRO A 255 -33.88 -21.66 -16.32
CA PRO A 255 -34.24 -20.27 -16.59
C PRO A 255 -34.78 -19.55 -15.35
N PHE A 256 -34.54 -18.25 -15.26
CA PHE A 256 -35.13 -17.36 -14.25
C PHE A 256 -36.53 -16.92 -14.67
N PHE A 257 -36.69 -16.63 -15.97
CA PHE A 257 -37.95 -16.22 -16.58
C PHE A 257 -38.70 -17.41 -17.19
N ASP A 258 -40.03 -17.28 -17.30
CA ASP A 258 -40.85 -18.28 -17.98
C ASP A 258 -40.47 -18.38 -19.46
N GLY A 259 -40.43 -19.62 -19.99
CA GLY A 259 -39.97 -19.86 -21.35
C GLY A 259 -40.28 -21.27 -21.84
N LYS A 260 -39.43 -21.77 -22.75
CA LYS A 260 -39.61 -23.09 -23.38
C LYS A 260 -39.39 -24.26 -22.42
N THR A 261 -38.57 -24.05 -21.39
CA THR A 261 -38.26 -25.03 -20.34
C THR A 261 -38.77 -24.52 -18.99
N PRO A 262 -39.03 -25.42 -18.03
CA PRO A 262 -39.46 -25.00 -16.68
C PRO A 262 -38.43 -24.07 -16.03
N ARG A 263 -38.89 -22.92 -15.53
CA ARG A 263 -38.05 -21.98 -14.76
C ARG A 263 -37.73 -22.50 -13.36
N MET A 264 -36.74 -21.89 -12.71
CA MET A 264 -36.40 -22.16 -11.31
C MET A 264 -37.56 -21.84 -10.37
N SER A 265 -37.67 -22.59 -9.27
CA SER A 265 -38.66 -22.33 -8.23
C SER A 265 -38.32 -21.08 -7.42
N PRO A 266 -39.28 -20.49 -6.68
CA PRO A 266 -39.01 -19.39 -5.77
C PRO A 266 -37.93 -19.71 -4.71
N GLU A 267 -37.89 -20.95 -4.23
CA GLU A 267 -36.90 -21.44 -3.27
C GLU A 267 -35.51 -21.51 -3.90
N GLU A 268 -35.39 -22.08 -5.11
CA GLU A 268 -34.14 -22.14 -5.87
C GLU A 268 -33.61 -20.73 -6.19
N SER A 269 -34.51 -19.80 -6.53
CA SER A 269 -34.17 -18.40 -6.76
C SER A 269 -33.61 -17.71 -5.51
N LYS A 270 -34.20 -18.00 -4.34
CA LYS A 270 -33.74 -17.47 -3.06
C LYS A 270 -32.38 -18.05 -2.66
N GLU A 271 -32.18 -19.34 -2.85
CA GLU A 271 -30.91 -20.02 -2.61
C GLU A 271 -29.79 -19.44 -3.48
N ALA A 272 -30.06 -19.28 -4.79
CA ALA A 272 -29.12 -18.65 -5.71
C ALA A 272 -28.76 -17.22 -5.26
N LEU A 273 -29.75 -16.43 -4.83
CA LEU A 273 -29.51 -15.06 -4.37
C LEU A 273 -28.62 -15.01 -3.11
N THR A 274 -28.82 -15.93 -2.17
CA THR A 274 -27.96 -16.04 -0.98
C THR A 274 -26.51 -16.34 -1.39
N TRP A 275 -26.31 -17.34 -2.25
CA TRP A 275 -24.97 -17.69 -2.73
C TRP A 275 -24.32 -16.55 -3.52
N ILE A 276 -25.09 -15.87 -4.38
CA ILE A 276 -24.61 -14.71 -5.15
C ILE A 276 -24.15 -13.58 -4.22
N THR A 277 -24.87 -13.35 -3.11
CA THR A 277 -24.52 -12.29 -2.15
C THR A 277 -23.19 -12.54 -1.45
N GLU A 278 -22.80 -13.81 -1.29
CA GLU A 278 -21.52 -14.18 -0.67
C GLU A 278 -20.32 -14.02 -1.62
N HIS A 279 -20.55 -14.11 -2.94
CA HIS A 279 -19.48 -14.19 -3.95
C HIS A 279 -19.40 -12.98 -4.89
N PHE A 280 -20.48 -12.23 -5.11
CA PHE A 280 -20.52 -11.18 -6.13
C PHE A 280 -20.92 -9.81 -5.59
N LEU A 281 -20.14 -8.80 -5.97
CA LEU A 281 -20.38 -7.39 -5.66
C LEU A 281 -20.64 -6.63 -6.96
N PHE A 282 -21.79 -5.98 -7.06
CA PHE A 282 -22.15 -5.22 -8.26
C PHE A 282 -21.82 -3.74 -8.06
N LEU A 283 -20.97 -3.19 -8.92
CA LEU A 283 -20.58 -1.79 -8.91
C LEU A 283 -21.55 -0.99 -9.77
N GLU A 284 -22.50 -0.31 -9.13
CA GLU A 284 -23.49 0.54 -9.80
C GLU A 284 -23.02 2.01 -9.87
N GLN A 285 -23.47 2.71 -10.91
CA GLN A 285 -23.36 4.16 -11.02
C GLN A 285 -24.73 4.79 -10.84
N LYS A 286 -24.90 5.60 -9.78
CA LYS A 286 -26.18 6.26 -9.50
C LYS A 286 -26.28 7.71 -10.00
N ASP A 287 -25.16 8.32 -10.40
CA ASP A 287 -25.08 9.80 -10.44
C ASP A 287 -24.78 10.43 -11.82
N GLY A 288 -25.03 9.73 -12.94
CA GLY A 288 -24.96 10.34 -14.29
C GLY A 288 -23.60 10.91 -14.72
N GLU A 289 -22.58 10.86 -13.86
CA GLU A 289 -21.20 11.21 -14.16
C GLU A 289 -20.51 10.10 -14.94
N THR A 290 -19.61 10.49 -15.84
CA THR A 290 -18.79 9.54 -16.59
C THR A 290 -17.85 8.80 -15.64
N THR A 291 -17.97 7.48 -15.55
CA THR A 291 -17.12 6.68 -14.65
C THR A 291 -15.68 6.63 -15.13
N SER A 292 -14.77 7.11 -14.29
CA SER A 292 -13.33 6.97 -14.47
C SER A 292 -12.85 5.60 -14.01
N ILE A 293 -11.72 5.16 -14.57
CA ILE A 293 -11.06 3.93 -14.12
C ILE A 293 -10.65 4.05 -12.65
N GLU A 294 -10.18 5.22 -12.21
CA GLU A 294 -9.76 5.47 -10.83
C GLU A 294 -10.89 5.15 -9.84
N SER A 295 -12.11 5.59 -10.15
CA SER A 295 -13.28 5.32 -9.29
C SER A 295 -13.59 3.83 -9.17
N ILE A 296 -13.47 3.07 -10.28
CA ILE A 296 -13.64 1.61 -10.27
C ILE A 296 -12.55 0.96 -9.41
N LEU A 297 -11.29 1.34 -9.62
CA LEU A 297 -10.15 0.75 -8.91
C LEU A 297 -10.18 1.06 -7.41
N GLU A 298 -10.58 2.26 -7.00
CA GLU A 298 -10.72 2.61 -5.58
C GLU A 298 -11.82 1.80 -4.88
N ARG A 299 -12.99 1.67 -5.51
CA ARG A 299 -14.08 0.82 -4.98
C ARG A 299 -13.68 -0.64 -4.92
N THR A 300 -12.99 -1.12 -5.95
CA THR A 300 -12.46 -2.50 -6.01
C THR A 300 -11.44 -2.72 -4.91
N LYS A 301 -10.51 -1.79 -4.69
CA LYS A 301 -9.53 -1.86 -3.59
C LYS A 301 -10.20 -1.96 -2.22
N ALA A 302 -11.24 -1.16 -1.99
CA ALA A 302 -12.01 -1.24 -0.76
C ALA A 302 -12.70 -2.61 -0.59
N ALA A 303 -13.19 -3.20 -1.69
CA ALA A 303 -13.77 -4.54 -1.69
C ALA A 303 -12.71 -5.64 -1.43
N VAL A 304 -11.50 -5.51 -1.98
CA VAL A 304 -10.36 -6.42 -1.68
C VAL A 304 -10.09 -6.40 -0.17
N MET A 305 -9.92 -5.21 0.42
CA MET A 305 -9.55 -5.07 1.83
C MET A 305 -10.64 -5.55 2.80
N ARG A 306 -11.93 -5.41 2.45
CA ARG A 306 -13.04 -5.72 3.36
C ARG A 306 -13.62 -7.12 3.18
N LEU A 307 -13.64 -7.61 1.95
CA LEU A 307 -14.39 -8.82 1.58
C LEU A 307 -13.49 -9.89 0.97
N GLY A 308 -12.22 -9.58 0.70
CA GLY A 308 -11.25 -10.53 0.15
C GLY A 308 -11.57 -10.92 -1.30
N ILE A 309 -12.05 -9.98 -2.14
CA ILE A 309 -12.29 -10.28 -3.55
C ILE A 309 -10.98 -10.66 -4.27
N ARG A 310 -11.10 -11.58 -5.23
CA ARG A 310 -10.01 -12.15 -6.03
C ARG A 310 -10.15 -11.88 -7.53
N GLY A 311 -11.21 -11.18 -7.94
CA GLY A 311 -11.38 -10.78 -9.33
C GLY A 311 -12.18 -9.49 -9.51
N LEU A 312 -11.82 -8.73 -10.54
CA LEU A 312 -12.58 -7.59 -11.06
C LEU A 312 -12.99 -7.87 -12.50
N VAL A 313 -14.30 -7.81 -12.78
CA VAL A 313 -14.85 -7.86 -14.14
C VAL A 313 -15.32 -6.49 -14.56
N ILE A 314 -14.91 -6.07 -15.76
CA ILE A 314 -15.34 -4.82 -16.40
C ILE A 314 -15.96 -5.19 -17.75
N ASP A 315 -17.27 -5.00 -17.91
CA ASP A 315 -17.99 -5.36 -19.14
C ASP A 315 -19.00 -4.29 -19.58
N PRO A 316 -18.80 -3.61 -20.73
CA PRO A 316 -17.56 -3.51 -21.51
C PRO A 316 -16.71 -2.32 -21.06
N TYR A 317 -15.38 -2.39 -21.27
CA TYR A 317 -14.45 -1.32 -20.85
C TYR A 317 -14.65 0.01 -21.59
N ASN A 318 -15.37 0.03 -22.71
CA ASN A 318 -15.61 1.22 -23.54
C ASN A 318 -16.42 2.32 -22.84
N TYR A 319 -17.15 2.00 -21.77
CA TYR A 319 -17.92 2.98 -20.98
C TYR A 319 -17.05 3.75 -19.98
N ILE A 320 -15.78 3.40 -19.85
CA ILE A 320 -14.84 4.13 -18.99
C ILE A 320 -14.42 5.42 -19.69
N SER A 321 -14.63 6.55 -19.02
CA SER A 321 -14.35 7.88 -19.55
C SER A 321 -12.88 8.01 -19.99
N GLN A 322 -12.64 8.30 -21.27
CA GLN A 322 -11.31 8.61 -21.78
C GLN A 322 -11.17 10.12 -21.98
N ALA A 323 -10.05 10.70 -21.55
CA ALA A 323 -9.77 12.11 -21.74
C ALA A 323 -9.80 12.44 -23.24
N SER A 324 -10.78 13.26 -23.63
CA SER A 324 -11.19 13.51 -25.01
C SER A 324 -10.10 14.22 -25.84
N SER A 325 -9.50 13.49 -26.77
CA SER A 325 -8.97 13.98 -28.06
C SER A 325 -8.74 12.76 -28.97
N SER A 326 -9.29 12.77 -30.18
CA SER A 326 -9.26 11.65 -31.13
C SER A 326 -7.85 11.22 -31.58
N GLU A 327 -6.83 12.05 -31.33
CA GLU A 327 -5.42 11.71 -31.57
C GLU A 327 -4.81 10.84 -30.45
N ASN A 328 -5.50 10.66 -29.32
CA ASN A 328 -4.96 10.01 -28.12
C ASN A 328 -5.67 8.72 -27.68
N GLU A 329 -6.62 8.16 -28.46
CA GLU A 329 -7.34 6.94 -28.07
C GLU A 329 -6.41 5.75 -27.76
N HIS A 330 -5.40 5.53 -28.60
CA HIS A 330 -4.39 4.49 -28.35
C HIS A 330 -3.60 4.72 -27.06
N GLN A 331 -3.27 5.99 -26.75
CA GLN A 331 -2.57 6.33 -25.51
C GLN A 331 -3.48 6.15 -24.29
N SER A 332 -4.76 6.52 -24.40
CA SER A 332 -5.77 6.34 -23.37
C SER A 332 -6.02 4.87 -23.04
N ILE A 333 -6.14 4.02 -24.07
CA ILE A 333 -6.26 2.55 -23.89
C ILE A 333 -4.99 2.00 -23.24
N THR A 334 -3.81 2.43 -23.68
CA THR A 334 -2.53 1.97 -23.10
C THR A 334 -2.44 2.35 -21.62
N GLN A 335 -2.83 3.58 -21.25
CA GLN A 335 -2.85 4.03 -19.86
C GLN A 335 -3.87 3.24 -19.02
N LEU A 336 -5.06 2.98 -19.58
CA LEU A 336 -6.08 2.15 -18.95
C LEU A 336 -5.54 0.75 -18.64
N LEU A 337 -4.99 0.06 -19.64
CA LEU A 337 -4.45 -1.29 -19.49
C LEU A 337 -3.27 -1.30 -18.52
N THR A 338 -2.37 -0.32 -18.58
CA THR A 338 -1.23 -0.21 -17.64
C THR A 338 -1.69 -0.10 -16.20
N ARG A 339 -2.75 0.68 -15.94
CA ARG A 339 -3.34 0.82 -14.60
C ARG A 339 -4.02 -0.46 -14.14
N LEU A 340 -4.75 -1.14 -15.02
CA LEU A 340 -5.37 -2.43 -14.71
C LEU A 340 -4.32 -3.48 -14.35
N VAL A 341 -3.24 -3.59 -15.14
CA VAL A 341 -2.12 -4.52 -14.85
C VAL A 341 -1.43 -4.16 -13.54
N GLY A 342 -1.15 -2.88 -13.31
CA GLY A 342 -0.54 -2.42 -12.06
C GLY A 342 -1.42 -2.70 -10.84
N PHE A 343 -2.74 -2.53 -10.98
CA PHE A 343 -3.70 -2.85 -9.94
C PHE A 343 -3.76 -4.34 -9.65
N ALA A 344 -3.87 -5.18 -10.68
CA ALA A 344 -3.95 -6.63 -10.55
C ALA A 344 -2.74 -7.16 -9.76
N ARG A 345 -1.52 -6.80 -10.19
CA ARG A 345 -0.27 -7.21 -9.52
C ARG A 345 -0.17 -6.73 -8.07
N ALA A 346 -0.63 -5.50 -7.79
CA ALA A 346 -0.50 -4.92 -6.46
C ALA A 346 -1.49 -5.50 -5.43
N ASN A 347 -2.57 -6.16 -5.88
CA ASN A 347 -3.64 -6.65 -5.02
C ASN A 347 -3.92 -8.16 -5.16
N ASP A 348 -3.16 -8.88 -6.00
CA ASP A 348 -3.40 -10.28 -6.33
C ASP A 348 -4.87 -10.57 -6.73
N THR A 349 -5.42 -9.66 -7.54
CA THR A 349 -6.85 -9.59 -7.96
C THR A 349 -6.98 -9.56 -9.47
#